data_AF-A0A2W5WR47-F1
#
_entry.id   AF-A0A2W5WR47-F1
#
_cell.length_a   1.000
_cell.length_b   1.000
_cell.length_c   1.000
_cell.angle_alpha   90.00
_cell.angle_beta   90.00
_cell.angle_gamma   90.00
#
_symmetry.space_group_name_H-M   'P 1'
#
loop_
_entity.id
_entity.type
_entity.pdbx_description
1 polymer ?
#
loop_
_entity_poly.entity_id
_entity_poly.type
_entity_poly.pdbx_seq_one_letter_code
_entity_poly.pdbx_strand_id
1 'polypeptide(L)'
;MTQAEIDSLLKAMQDQFEKTGDDADRPGVITFQTDDWVGKNLPTCCTAIWRGIRYRGIRILVSKDRETRVWTRGEAAAAGQNGEPFEDLKSLEDAAV
;
A
#
# COMPACT_ATOMS: atom_id res chain seq x y z
N MET A 1 2.46 1.02 13.26
CA MET A 1 2.64 -0.02 12.22
C MET A 1 4.09 -0.03 11.77
N THR A 2 4.78 -1.17 11.81
CA THR A 2 6.20 -1.31 11.41
C THR A 2 6.35 -1.78 9.96
N GLN A 3 7.54 -1.67 9.37
CA GLN A 3 7.81 -2.21 8.03
C GLN A 3 7.50 -3.71 7.93
N ALA A 4 7.92 -4.51 8.93
CA ALA A 4 7.68 -5.95 8.94
C ALA A 4 6.20 -6.33 9.01
N GLU A 5 5.40 -5.54 9.74
CA GLU A 5 3.94 -5.69 9.77
C GLU A 5 3.33 -5.38 8.40
N ILE A 6 3.74 -4.30 7.75
CA ILE A 6 3.29 -3.94 6.40
C ILE A 6 3.63 -5.06 5.42
N ASP A 7 4.87 -5.55 5.41
CA ASP A 7 5.29 -6.62 4.50
C ASP A 7 4.50 -7.90 4.72
N SER A 8 4.18 -8.24 5.97
CA SER A 8 3.38 -9.40 6.32
C SER A 8 1.94 -9.25 5.83
N LEU A 9 1.33 -8.07 5.97
CA LEU A 9 -0.02 -7.78 5.46
C LEU A 9 -0.07 -7.80 3.93
N LEU A 10 0.90 -7.14 3.27
CA LEU A 10 1.01 -7.14 1.81
C LEU A 10 1.17 -8.56 1.25
N LYS A 11 2.00 -9.39 1.92
CA LYS A 11 2.17 -10.79 1.54
C LYS A 11 0.88 -11.58 1.72
N ALA A 12 0.16 -11.41 2.83
CA ALA A 12 -1.08 -12.13 3.07
C ALA A 12 -2.15 -11.81 2.01
N MET A 13 -2.26 -10.55 1.59
CA MET A 13 -3.16 -10.12 0.51
C MET A 13 -2.74 -10.71 -0.84
N GLN A 14 -1.45 -10.70 -1.15
CA GLN A 14 -0.92 -11.32 -2.37
C GLN A 14 -1.18 -12.84 -2.40
N ASP A 15 -0.92 -13.54 -1.30
CA ASP A 15 -1.19 -14.98 -1.16
C ASP A 15 -2.69 -15.29 -1.26
N GLN A 16 -3.56 -14.37 -0.84
CA GLN A 16 -5.01 -14.49 -1.00
C GLN A 16 -5.41 -14.36 -2.47
N PHE A 17 -4.92 -13.33 -3.16
CA PHE A 17 -5.12 -13.17 -4.60
C PHE A 17 -4.64 -14.40 -5.39
N GLU A 18 -3.50 -15.00 -5.03
CA GLU A 18 -3.00 -16.22 -5.69
C GLU A 18 -3.93 -17.43 -5.51
N LYS A 19 -4.73 -17.47 -4.44
CA LYS A 19 -5.72 -18.53 -4.19
C LYS A 19 -7.04 -18.28 -4.90
N THR A 20 -7.51 -17.04 -4.91
CA THR A 20 -8.86 -16.68 -5.39
C THR A 20 -8.86 -16.24 -6.84
N GLY A 21 -7.77 -15.65 -7.31
CA GLY A 21 -7.69 -14.94 -8.59
C GLY A 21 -8.47 -13.62 -8.62
N ASP A 22 -9.04 -13.18 -7.49
CA ASP A 22 -9.84 -11.96 -7.42
C ASP A 22 -8.95 -10.72 -7.26
N ASP A 23 -8.95 -9.83 -8.25
CA ASP A 23 -8.15 -8.60 -8.21
C ASP A 23 -8.50 -7.71 -7.01
N ALA A 24 -9.73 -7.81 -6.48
CA ALA A 24 -10.16 -7.09 -5.30
C ALA A 24 -9.35 -7.47 -4.04
N ASP A 25 -8.77 -8.68 -3.98
CA ASP A 25 -7.95 -9.17 -2.87
C ASP A 25 -6.51 -8.64 -2.91
N ARG A 26 -6.05 -8.10 -4.05
CA ARG A 26 -4.68 -7.57 -4.17
C ARG A 26 -4.46 -6.37 -3.24
N PRO A 27 -3.22 -6.11 -2.82
CA PRO A 27 -2.87 -4.85 -2.17
C PRO A 27 -3.29 -3.63 -3.00
N GLY A 28 -3.98 -2.69 -2.36
CA GLY A 28 -4.48 -1.48 -3.00
C GLY A 28 -3.73 -0.24 -2.55
N VAL A 29 -3.84 0.11 -1.27
CA VAL A 29 -3.28 1.35 -0.72
C VAL A 29 -2.88 1.16 0.73
N ILE A 30 -1.85 1.88 1.15
CA ILE A 30 -1.47 1.99 2.56
C ILE A 30 -1.86 3.39 3.02
N THR A 31 -2.66 3.46 4.07
CA THR A 31 -3.01 4.72 4.71
C THR A 31 -2.31 4.85 6.05
N PHE A 32 -1.97 6.08 6.40
CA PHE A 32 -1.48 6.43 7.73
C PHE A 32 -2.27 7.60 8.26
N GLN A 33 -2.61 7.51 9.55
CA GLN A 33 -2.87 8.70 10.34
C GLN A 33 -1.54 9.46 10.50
N THR A 34 -1.58 10.79 10.55
CA THR A 34 -0.36 11.64 10.55
C THR A 34 0.63 11.33 11.67
N ASP A 35 0.15 11.06 12.88
CA ASP A 35 0.95 10.76 14.09
C ASP A 35 1.56 9.34 14.04
N ASP A 36 0.96 8.44 13.26
CA ASP A 36 1.46 7.08 13.03
C ASP A 36 2.43 6.98 11.84
N TRP A 37 2.65 8.08 11.12
CA TRP A 37 3.44 8.07 9.90
C TRP A 37 4.91 7.70 10.19
N VAL A 38 5.33 6.56 9.65
CA VAL A 38 6.67 5.99 9.88
C VAL A 38 7.80 6.70 9.13
N GLY A 39 7.47 7.56 8.15
CA GLY A 39 8.43 8.40 7.43
C GLY A 39 9.61 7.61 6.85
N LYS A 40 10.82 8.04 7.21
CA LYS A 40 12.08 7.46 6.70
C LYS A 40 12.34 6.01 7.12
N ASN A 41 11.55 5.45 8.03
CA ASN A 41 11.66 4.06 8.45
C ASN A 41 11.02 3.08 7.44
N LEU A 42 10.45 3.58 6.36
CA LEU A 42 9.94 2.79 5.25
C LEU A 42 10.68 3.22 3.97
N PRO A 43 11.28 2.31 3.19
CA PRO A 43 11.99 2.68 1.97
C PRO A 43 10.96 3.00 0.86
N THR A 44 10.59 4.27 0.78
CA THR A 44 9.59 4.76 -0.18
C THR A 44 10.23 5.36 -1.44
N CYS A 45 9.56 5.23 -2.58
CA CYS A 45 9.92 5.90 -3.82
C CYS A 45 8.80 6.85 -4.31
N CYS A 46 9.18 7.97 -4.93
CA CYS A 46 8.27 8.91 -5.59
C CYS A 46 8.92 9.37 -6.90
N THR A 47 8.63 8.65 -7.99
CA THR A 47 9.25 8.90 -9.30
C THR A 47 8.54 10.01 -10.08
N ALA A 48 7.27 10.30 -9.77
CA ALA A 48 6.51 11.40 -10.34
C ALA A 48 5.41 11.87 -9.37
N ILE A 49 5.09 13.16 -9.42
CA ILE A 49 4.10 13.78 -8.51
C ILE A 49 2.73 13.08 -8.61
N TRP A 50 2.27 12.80 -9.83
CA TRP A 50 0.97 12.15 -10.07
C TRP A 50 0.92 10.70 -9.54
N ARG A 51 2.08 10.02 -9.49
CA ARG A 51 2.20 8.65 -8.99
C ARG A 51 2.14 8.59 -7.46
N GLY A 52 2.60 9.64 -6.80
CA GLY A 52 2.68 9.75 -5.34
C GLY A 52 3.79 8.90 -4.71
N ILE A 53 3.88 8.99 -3.39
CA ILE A 53 4.81 8.21 -2.57
C ILE A 53 4.33 6.76 -2.53
N ARG A 54 5.24 5.81 -2.75
CA ARG A 54 4.93 4.38 -2.79
C ARG A 54 5.92 3.54 -2.00
N TYR A 55 5.43 2.44 -1.45
CA TYR A 55 6.24 1.36 -0.90
C TYR A 55 5.95 0.08 -1.69
N ARG A 56 6.98 -0.49 -2.32
CA ARG A 56 6.86 -1.70 -3.16
C ARG A 56 5.76 -1.62 -4.23
N GLY A 57 5.61 -0.44 -4.85
CA GLY A 57 4.56 -0.17 -5.83
C GLY A 57 3.22 0.23 -5.22
N ILE A 58 2.98 0.00 -3.93
CA ILE A 58 1.72 0.32 -3.27
C ILE A 58 1.71 1.78 -2.82
N ARG A 59 0.67 2.52 -3.21
CA ARG A 59 0.56 3.95 -2.91
C ARG A 59 0.39 4.17 -1.41
N ILE A 60 1.01 5.23 -0.91
CA ILE A 60 0.87 5.68 0.47
C ILE A 60 0.08 6.98 0.52
N LEU A 61 -0.92 7.04 1.41
CA LEU A 61 -1.68 8.25 1.71
C LEU A 61 -1.58 8.56 3.20
N VAL A 62 -1.22 9.80 3.53
CA VAL A 62 -1.11 10.25 4.92
C VAL A 62 -2.11 11.38 5.13
N SER A 63 -2.93 11.28 6.17
CA SER A 63 -3.86 12.35 6.59
C SER A 63 -4.30 12.14 8.03
N LYS A 64 -4.60 13.23 8.75
CA LYS A 64 -5.18 13.16 10.10
C LYS A 64 -6.54 12.46 10.17
N ASP A 65 -7.28 12.45 9.05
CA ASP A 65 -8.64 11.91 8.95
C ASP A 65 -8.66 10.45 8.44
N ARG A 66 -7.48 9.82 8.29
CA ARG A 66 -7.35 8.42 7.87
C ARG A 66 -6.97 7.54 9.05
N GLU A 67 -7.36 6.27 8.98
CA GLU A 67 -6.81 5.24 9.84
C GLU A 67 -5.47 4.71 9.29
N THR A 68 -4.61 4.21 10.17
CA THR A 68 -3.36 3.54 9.78
C THR A 68 -3.65 2.08 9.42
N ARG A 69 -3.57 1.76 8.13
CA ARG A 69 -4.02 0.46 7.60
C ARG A 69 -3.43 0.14 6.23
N VAL A 70 -3.29 -1.15 5.93
CA VAL A 70 -3.10 -1.69 4.58
C VAL A 70 -4.46 -2.16 4.06
N TRP A 71 -4.88 -1.67 2.91
CA TRP A 71 -6.18 -1.96 2.29
C TRP A 71 -6.01 -2.85 1.06
N THR A 72 -6.93 -3.79 0.86
CA THR A 72 -7.07 -4.42 -0.46
C THR A 72 -7.63 -3.42 -1.48
N ARG A 73 -7.53 -3.72 -2.78
CA ARG A 73 -8.14 -2.89 -3.84
C ARG A 73 -9.66 -2.77 -3.65
N GLY A 74 -10.32 -3.87 -3.32
CA GLY A 74 -11.77 -3.90 -3.08
C GLY A 74 -12.18 -3.05 -1.89
N GLU A 75 -11.49 -3.20 -0.75
CA GLU A 75 -11.77 -2.39 0.45
C GLU A 75 -11.50 -0.90 0.20
N ALA A 76 -10.39 -0.58 -0.47
CA ALA A 76 -10.02 0.79 -0.81
C ALA A 76 -11.07 1.46 -1.68
N ALA A 77 -11.56 0.77 -2.72
CA ALA A 77 -12.62 1.27 -3.59
C ALA A 77 -13.93 1.49 -2.81
N ALA A 78 -14.34 0.51 -1.99
CA ALA A 78 -15.56 0.61 -1.19
C ALA A 78 -15.53 1.75 -0.15
N ALA A 79 -14.36 2.01 0.44
CA ALA A 79 -14.15 3.04 1.45
C ALA A 79 -13.70 4.40 0.89
N GLY A 80 -13.68 4.58 -0.45
CA GLY A 80 -13.25 5.83 -1.09
C GLY A 80 -11.78 6.20 -0.81
N GLN A 81 -10.93 5.22 -0.54
CA GLN A 81 -9.50 5.44 -0.35
C GLN A 81 -8.83 5.52 -1.74
N ASN A 82 -8.53 6.73 -2.21
CA ASN A 82 -7.94 6.99 -3.54
C ASN A 82 -6.50 6.44 -3.69
N GLY A 83 -6.37 5.12 -3.84
CA GLY A 83 -5.12 4.42 -4.15
C GLY A 83 -4.75 4.44 -5.62
N GLU A 84 -5.66 4.85 -6.49
CA GLU A 84 -5.49 4.78 -7.95
C GLU A 84 -4.41 5.73 -8.49
N PRO A 85 -3.70 5.36 -9.57
CA PRO A 85 -3.75 4.04 -10.22
C PRO A 85 -3.10 2.98 -9.32
N PHE A 86 -3.76 1.82 -9.19
CA PHE A 86 -3.19 0.68 -8.48
C PHE A 86 -2.01 0.12 -9.27
N GLU A 87 -0.96 -0.28 -8.56
CA GLU A 87 0.16 -1.04 -9.12
C GLU A 87 0.20 -2.42 -8.45
N ASP A 88 0.89 -3.35 -9.08
CA ASP A 88 1.13 -4.66 -8.49
C ASP A 88 2.23 -4.60 -7.43
N LEU A 89 2.13 -5.50 -6.45
CA LEU A 89 3.11 -5.60 -5.38
C LEU A 89 4.46 -6.02 -5.95
N LYS A 90 5.46 -5.15 -5.80
CA LYS A 90 6.83 -5.41 -6.25
C LYS A 90 7.62 -6.19 -5.21
N SER A 91 8.67 -6.90 -5.65
CA SER A 91 9.72 -7.35 -4.73
C SER A 91 10.45 -6.14 -4.13
N LEU A 92 11.23 -6.34 -3.06
CA LEU A 92 12.06 -5.25 -2.51
C LEU A 92 13.12 -4.77 -3.51
N GLU A 93 13.65 -5.68 -4.32
CA GLU A 93 14.67 -5.39 -5.34
C GLU A 93 14.07 -4.54 -6.48
N ASP A 94 12.88 -4.91 -6.97
CA ASP A 94 12.18 -4.20 -8.05
C ASP A 94 11.60 -2.85 -7.59
N ALA A 95 11.45 -2.66 -6.28
CA ALA A 95 10.92 -1.43 -5.69
C ALA A 95 11.97 -0.32 -5.54
N ALA A 96 13.25 -0.66 -5.58
CA ALA A 96 14.36 0.28 -5.43
C ALA A 96 14.59 1.17 -6.68
N VAL A 97 13.79 0.97 -7.73
CA VAL A 97 13.83 1.66 -9.03
C VAL A 97 12.77 2.76 -9.12
#